data_AF-A0AAE3FKM2-F1
#
_entry.id   AF-A0AAE3FKM2-F1
#
_cell.length_a   1.000
_cell.length_b   1.000
_cell.length_c   1.000
_cell.angle_alpha   90.00
_cell.angle_beta   90.00
_cell.angle_gamma   90.00
#
_symmetry.space_group_name_H-M   'P 1'
#
loop_
_entity.id
_entity.type
_entity.pdbx_description
1 polymer ?
#
loop_
_entity_poly.entity_id
_entity_poly.type
_entity_poly.pdbx_seq_one_letter_code
_entity_poly.pdbx_strand_id
1 'polypeptide(L)'
;MKNKAQDGRRKYSEIADTALKLFLENGYEATSMRMIASGVGCEPGLIYYYFRNKDEAFEKAFERLFDGFTGIGHPNGCPKEPYAALYPLFRGFSREAARFRSEYGERLHWTVRGAIKERALSALYQRVYDTVCRLKEYGTAAPADTRAAAEFLAYGIGNAILAKDVTGEYASVLAGCAAAVLLPCGGQMCAFVPFLASSAEGFGELFPALGSTDGNCDAISLRVAAREVFAVGNGEKIIGAAVFSRVRKSVDYLAVLPEYRRLGIGTRLVAALLGEFSPGDTVTAAFGENREHAAALYAGLGFTESRATAPFGSPIICMTLRIPDRHG
;
A
#
# COMPACT_ATOMS: atom_id res chain seq x y z
N MET A 1 5.87 -42.24 -19.76
CA MET A 1 6.61 -40.96 -19.90
C MET A 1 6.29 -39.89 -18.84
N LYS A 2 5.15 -39.94 -18.12
CA LYS A 2 4.80 -38.94 -17.07
C LYS A 2 5.69 -38.96 -15.80
N ASN A 3 6.31 -40.09 -15.43
CA ASN A 3 7.11 -40.21 -14.20
C ASN A 3 8.49 -39.51 -14.23
N LYS A 4 9.25 -39.58 -15.34
CA LYS A 4 10.63 -39.03 -15.40
C LYS A 4 10.68 -37.50 -15.29
N ALA A 5 9.72 -36.78 -15.89
CA ALA A 5 9.66 -35.33 -15.84
C ALA A 5 9.17 -34.78 -14.49
N GLN A 6 8.48 -35.60 -13.70
CA GLN A 6 8.04 -35.28 -12.35
C GLN A 6 9.16 -35.54 -11.33
N ASP A 7 9.92 -36.62 -11.54
CA ASP A 7 11.09 -36.97 -10.75
C ASP A 7 12.23 -35.95 -10.89
N GLY A 8 12.51 -35.51 -12.13
CA GLY A 8 13.48 -34.44 -12.39
C GLY A 8 13.11 -33.08 -11.75
N ARG A 9 11.81 -32.74 -11.69
CA ARG A 9 11.35 -31.51 -11.02
C ARG A 9 11.46 -31.59 -9.49
N ARG A 10 11.20 -32.76 -8.90
CA ARG A 10 11.43 -32.99 -7.47
C ARG A 10 12.91 -32.87 -7.13
N LYS A 11 13.77 -33.55 -7.90
CA LYS A 11 15.22 -33.51 -7.66
C LYS A 11 15.80 -32.11 -7.84
N TYR A 12 15.36 -31.37 -8.86
CA TYR A 12 15.71 -29.95 -9.03
C TYR A 12 15.35 -29.12 -7.79
N SER A 13 14.15 -29.32 -7.24
CA SER A 13 13.69 -28.60 -6.05
C SER A 13 14.52 -28.95 -4.81
N GLU A 14 14.80 -30.24 -4.57
CA GLU A 14 15.67 -30.67 -3.47
C GLU A 14 17.06 -30.05 -3.54
N ILE A 15 17.66 -30.01 -4.74
CA ILE A 15 18.98 -29.42 -4.94
C ILE A 15 18.94 -27.91 -4.71
N ALA A 16 17.92 -27.22 -5.24
CA ALA A 16 17.77 -25.78 -5.05
C ALA A 16 17.55 -25.40 -3.58
N ASP A 17 16.72 -26.15 -2.85
CA ASP A 17 16.43 -25.91 -1.44
C ASP A 17 17.66 -26.19 -0.55
N THR A 18 18.45 -27.22 -0.89
CA THR A 18 19.72 -27.51 -0.22
C THR A 18 20.79 -26.45 -0.52
N ALA A 19 20.88 -26.01 -1.78
CA ALA A 19 21.76 -24.92 -2.18
C ALA A 19 21.42 -23.64 -1.41
N LEU A 20 20.14 -23.29 -1.35
CA LEU A 20 19.64 -22.15 -0.58
C LEU A 20 20.10 -22.24 0.88
N LYS A 21 19.85 -23.36 1.55
CA LYS A 21 20.28 -23.56 2.95
C LYS A 21 21.79 -23.32 3.14
N LEU A 22 22.61 -23.93 2.29
CA LEU A 22 24.07 -23.81 2.38
C LEU A 22 24.55 -22.38 2.10
N PHE A 23 23.96 -21.69 1.12
CA PHE A 23 24.26 -20.29 0.85
C PHE A 23 23.86 -19.39 2.01
N LEU A 24 22.70 -19.62 2.63
CA LEU A 24 22.26 -18.85 3.79
C LEU A 24 23.22 -19.04 4.97
N GLU A 25 23.67 -20.26 5.25
CA GLU A 25 24.53 -20.58 6.40
C GLU A 25 25.99 -20.16 6.19
N ASN A 26 26.59 -20.49 5.04
CA ASN A 26 28.02 -20.33 4.80
C ASN A 26 28.37 -19.10 3.94
N GLY A 27 27.37 -18.49 3.31
CA GLY A 27 27.57 -17.44 2.32
C GLY A 27 27.92 -17.99 0.93
N TYR A 28 27.98 -17.07 -0.05
CA TYR A 28 28.31 -17.42 -1.43
C TYR A 28 29.69 -18.08 -1.53
N GLU A 29 30.76 -17.39 -1.11
CA GLU A 29 32.15 -17.86 -1.31
C GLU A 29 32.44 -19.25 -0.73
N ALA A 30 32.03 -19.50 0.52
CA ALA A 30 32.33 -20.77 1.19
C ALA A 30 31.46 -21.96 0.73
N THR A 31 30.42 -21.71 -0.06
CA THR A 31 29.56 -22.79 -0.60
C THR A 31 30.09 -23.26 -1.95
N SER A 32 30.37 -24.56 -2.09
CA SER A 32 30.82 -25.16 -3.35
C SER A 32 29.78 -26.08 -3.99
N MET A 33 29.85 -26.28 -5.30
CA MET A 33 28.97 -27.22 -6.02
C MET A 33 29.06 -28.65 -5.46
N ARG A 34 30.27 -29.07 -5.02
CA ARG A 34 30.46 -30.36 -4.34
C ARG A 34 29.76 -30.41 -2.99
N MET A 35 29.83 -29.34 -2.20
CA MET A 35 29.16 -29.25 -0.90
C MET A 35 27.63 -29.37 -1.08
N ILE A 36 27.06 -28.72 -2.10
CA ILE A 36 25.63 -28.83 -2.41
C ILE A 36 25.29 -30.26 -2.82
N ALA A 37 26.07 -30.89 -3.70
CA ALA A 37 25.83 -32.27 -4.12
C ALA A 37 25.87 -33.26 -2.94
N SER A 38 26.87 -33.13 -2.06
CA SER A 38 26.97 -33.90 -0.84
C SER A 38 25.80 -33.65 0.11
N GLY A 39 25.34 -32.40 0.22
CA GLY A 39 24.19 -32.03 1.06
C GLY A 39 22.87 -32.68 0.61
N VAL A 40 22.70 -32.90 -0.70
CA VAL A 40 21.53 -33.57 -1.30
C VAL A 40 21.69 -35.10 -1.32
N GLY A 41 22.91 -35.61 -1.10
CA GLY A 41 23.26 -37.02 -1.24
C GLY A 41 23.30 -37.47 -2.70
N CYS A 42 23.69 -36.60 -3.63
CA CYS A 42 23.90 -36.96 -5.04
C CYS A 42 25.36 -36.92 -5.47
N GLU A 43 25.69 -37.61 -6.56
CA GLU A 43 27.03 -37.54 -7.13
C GLU A 43 27.34 -36.11 -7.63
N PRO A 44 28.59 -35.62 -7.46
CA PRO A 44 28.98 -34.29 -7.91
C PRO A 44 28.72 -34.01 -9.40
N GLY A 45 28.72 -35.03 -10.26
CA GLY A 45 28.40 -34.86 -11.68
C GLY A 45 26.92 -34.56 -11.94
N LEU A 46 26.01 -35.07 -11.10
CA LEU A 46 24.57 -34.93 -11.29
C LEU A 46 24.11 -33.48 -11.04
N ILE A 47 24.80 -32.72 -10.19
CA ILE A 47 24.42 -31.33 -9.93
C ILE A 47 24.57 -30.46 -11.18
N TYR A 48 25.57 -30.75 -12.02
CA TYR A 48 25.85 -30.01 -13.26
C TYR A 48 24.83 -30.27 -14.36
N TYR A 49 24.04 -31.33 -14.24
CA TYR A 49 22.87 -31.55 -15.09
C TYR A 49 21.76 -30.54 -14.80
N TYR A 50 21.62 -30.09 -13.55
CA TYR A 50 20.58 -29.16 -13.12
C TYR A 50 21.03 -27.70 -13.08
N PHE A 51 22.30 -27.43 -12.77
CA PHE A 51 22.88 -26.10 -12.67
C PHE A 51 24.26 -26.08 -13.32
N ARG A 52 24.47 -25.27 -14.34
CA ARG A 52 25.72 -25.20 -15.11
C ARG A 52 26.90 -24.79 -14.25
N ASN A 53 26.66 -23.93 -13.28
CA ASN A 53 27.69 -23.40 -12.38
C ASN A 53 27.08 -22.95 -11.04
N LYS A 54 27.95 -22.47 -10.16
CA LYS A 54 27.59 -21.95 -8.83
C LYS A 54 26.69 -20.72 -8.91
N ASP A 55 26.90 -19.85 -9.90
CA ASP A 55 26.11 -18.63 -10.11
C ASP A 55 24.65 -18.97 -10.42
N GLU A 56 24.42 -19.91 -11.34
CA GLU A 56 23.07 -20.35 -11.68
C GLU A 56 22.39 -21.04 -10.50
N ALA A 57 23.12 -21.89 -9.76
CA ALA A 57 22.61 -22.50 -8.54
C ALA A 57 22.21 -21.45 -7.49
N PHE A 58 23.02 -20.42 -7.32
CA PHE A 58 22.73 -19.30 -6.42
C PHE A 58 21.52 -18.50 -6.87
N GLU A 59 21.47 -18.10 -8.14
CA GLU A 59 20.37 -17.31 -8.69
C GLU A 59 19.04 -18.06 -8.56
N LYS A 60 19.00 -19.35 -8.92
CA LYS A 60 17.78 -20.16 -8.83
C LYS A 60 17.35 -20.49 -7.41
N ALA A 61 18.30 -20.71 -6.50
CA ALA A 61 18.01 -20.86 -5.08
C ALA A 61 17.41 -19.56 -4.50
N PHE A 62 17.94 -18.41 -4.90
CA PHE A 62 17.45 -17.10 -4.46
C PHE A 62 16.13 -16.70 -5.10
N GLU A 63 15.90 -16.98 -6.38
CA GLU A 63 14.60 -16.76 -7.03
C GLU A 63 13.47 -17.40 -6.21
N ARG A 64 13.65 -18.66 -5.79
CA ARG A 64 12.68 -19.38 -4.97
C ARG A 64 12.44 -18.75 -3.60
N LEU A 65 13.49 -18.18 -2.98
CA LEU A 65 13.37 -17.41 -1.74
C LEU A 65 12.48 -16.17 -1.91
N PHE A 66 12.55 -15.54 -3.09
CA PHE A 66 11.83 -14.31 -3.42
C PHE A 66 10.49 -14.55 -4.14
N ASP A 67 10.14 -15.77 -4.53
CA ASP A 67 8.81 -16.09 -5.06
C ASP A 67 7.70 -15.63 -4.09
N GLY A 68 7.94 -15.71 -2.77
CA GLY A 68 7.03 -15.13 -1.75
C GLY A 68 6.94 -13.61 -1.80
N PHE A 69 8.05 -12.91 -2.10
CA PHE A 69 8.08 -11.46 -2.27
C PHE A 69 7.33 -11.00 -3.53
N THR A 70 7.27 -11.85 -4.57
CA THR A 70 6.49 -11.52 -5.77
C THR A 70 4.98 -11.36 -5.48
N GLY A 71 4.48 -11.97 -4.39
CA GLY A 71 3.10 -11.84 -3.90
C GLY A 71 2.80 -10.62 -3.02
N ILE A 72 3.80 -9.77 -2.69
CA ILE A 72 3.61 -8.61 -1.81
C ILE A 72 2.98 -7.43 -2.57
N GLY A 73 1.65 -7.49 -2.76
CA GLY A 73 0.80 -6.44 -3.34
C GLY A 73 0.90 -6.36 -4.88
N HIS A 74 -0.14 -6.51 -5.70
CA HIS A 74 -1.59 -6.41 -5.55
C HIS A 74 -2.23 -7.68 -6.17
N PRO A 75 -3.32 -8.27 -5.63
CA PRO A 75 -4.13 -9.20 -6.41
C PRO A 75 -4.54 -8.47 -7.70
N ASN A 76 -4.27 -9.09 -8.85
CA ASN A 76 -4.58 -8.62 -10.20
C ASN A 76 -5.71 -7.58 -10.23
N GLY A 77 -5.33 -6.32 -10.31
CA GLY A 77 -6.26 -5.20 -10.21
C GLY A 77 -5.53 -3.94 -9.78
N CYS A 78 -5.85 -2.82 -10.44
CA CYS A 78 -5.50 -1.50 -9.94
C CYS A 78 -5.97 -1.39 -8.47
N PRO A 79 -5.16 -0.87 -7.53
CA PRO A 79 -5.72 -0.35 -6.30
C PRO A 79 -6.81 0.63 -6.70
N LYS A 80 -8.04 0.33 -6.30
CA LYS A 80 -9.16 1.26 -6.43
C LYS A 80 -8.72 2.60 -5.83
N GLU A 81 -8.08 2.57 -4.66
CA GLU A 81 -7.53 3.70 -3.91
C GLU A 81 -6.03 3.98 -4.23
N PRO A 82 -5.69 5.01 -5.02
CA PRO A 82 -4.29 5.31 -5.38
C PRO A 82 -3.43 5.64 -4.15
N TYR A 83 -4.01 6.35 -3.18
CA TYR A 83 -3.33 6.80 -1.96
C TYR A 83 -3.21 5.70 -0.90
N ALA A 84 -4.11 4.72 -0.92
CA ALA A 84 -4.00 3.52 -0.12
C ALA A 84 -3.30 2.40 -0.87
N ALA A 85 -2.63 2.64 -1.99
CA ALA A 85 -1.88 1.61 -2.71
C ALA A 85 -0.52 1.34 -2.05
N LEU A 86 0.14 2.39 -1.57
CA LEU A 86 1.45 2.28 -0.93
C LEU A 86 1.38 1.70 0.48
N TYR A 87 0.34 2.04 1.24
CA TYR A 87 0.15 1.50 2.60
C TYR A 87 0.15 -0.05 2.65
N PRO A 88 -0.69 -0.78 1.88
CA PRO A 88 -0.70 -2.24 1.85
C PRO A 88 0.56 -2.80 1.19
N LEU A 89 1.18 -2.09 0.25
CA LEU A 89 2.47 -2.47 -0.32
C LEU A 89 3.55 -2.49 0.77
N PHE A 90 3.75 -1.38 1.48
CA PHE A 90 4.74 -1.28 2.56
C PHE A 90 4.38 -2.18 3.75
N ARG A 91 3.09 -2.28 4.12
CA ARG A 91 2.63 -3.20 5.18
C ARG A 91 2.91 -4.66 4.82
N GLY A 92 2.63 -5.04 3.57
CA GLY A 92 2.95 -6.37 3.05
C GLY A 92 4.46 -6.62 3.08
N PHE A 93 5.25 -5.63 2.68
CA PHE A 93 6.71 -5.69 2.70
C PHE A 93 7.25 -5.85 4.12
N SER A 94 6.72 -5.10 5.09
CA SER A 94 7.06 -5.25 6.51
C SER A 94 6.71 -6.63 7.06
N ARG A 95 5.55 -7.18 6.68
CA ARG A 95 5.13 -8.52 7.11
C ARG A 95 6.06 -9.59 6.55
N GLU A 96 6.41 -9.52 5.27
CA GLU A 96 7.34 -10.49 4.69
C GLU A 96 8.75 -10.33 5.27
N ALA A 97 9.22 -9.10 5.47
CA ALA A 97 10.50 -8.86 6.13
C ALA A 97 10.53 -9.46 7.55
N ALA A 98 9.44 -9.33 8.32
CA ALA A 98 9.32 -9.94 9.64
C ALA A 98 9.29 -11.48 9.59
N ARG A 99 8.52 -12.05 8.66
CA ARG A 99 8.50 -13.50 8.41
C ARG A 99 9.90 -14.01 8.05
N PHE A 100 10.56 -13.34 7.11
CA PHE A 100 11.90 -13.67 6.67
C PHE A 100 12.91 -13.66 7.81
N ARG A 101 12.87 -12.62 8.67
CA ARG A 101 13.71 -12.55 9.88
C ARG A 101 13.44 -13.70 10.83
N SER A 102 12.18 -14.07 11.05
CA SER A 102 11.82 -15.20 11.91
C SER A 102 12.29 -16.55 11.36
N GLU A 103 12.33 -16.71 10.05
CA GLU A 103 12.64 -17.98 9.40
C GLU A 103 14.16 -18.17 9.19
N TYR A 104 14.87 -17.09 8.88
CA TYR A 104 16.27 -17.14 8.45
C TYR A 104 17.24 -16.27 9.26
N GLY A 105 16.75 -15.37 10.13
CA GLY A 105 17.53 -14.26 10.69
C GLY A 105 18.81 -14.65 11.44
N GLU A 106 18.78 -15.68 12.28
CA GLU A 106 19.95 -16.13 13.05
C GLU A 106 20.98 -16.90 12.23
N ARG A 107 20.55 -17.50 11.11
CA ARG A 107 21.38 -18.37 10.27
C ARG A 107 21.93 -17.67 9.04
N LEU A 108 21.65 -16.38 8.89
CA LEU A 108 21.92 -15.63 7.67
C LEU A 108 23.35 -15.07 7.63
N HIS A 109 24.18 -15.63 6.76
CA HIS A 109 25.49 -15.11 6.47
C HIS A 109 25.42 -13.67 5.96
N TRP A 110 26.32 -12.80 6.45
CA TRP A 110 26.25 -11.35 6.24
C TRP A 110 26.35 -10.93 4.77
N THR A 111 27.12 -11.64 3.93
CA THR A 111 27.21 -11.34 2.48
C THR A 111 25.88 -11.59 1.77
N VAL A 112 25.21 -12.67 2.15
CA VAL A 112 23.89 -13.04 1.62
C VAL A 112 22.83 -12.09 2.15
N ARG A 113 22.92 -11.64 3.40
CA ARG A 113 22.06 -10.60 3.96
C ARG A 113 22.09 -9.31 3.12
N GLY A 114 23.26 -8.89 2.66
CA GLY A 114 23.41 -7.73 1.77
C GLY A 114 22.72 -7.93 0.42
N ALA A 115 22.97 -9.06 -0.23
CA ALA A 115 22.35 -9.38 -1.53
C ALA A 115 20.82 -9.48 -1.45
N ILE A 116 20.29 -10.09 -0.38
CA ILE A 116 18.84 -10.21 -0.15
C ILE A 116 18.22 -8.83 0.03
N LYS A 117 18.86 -7.98 0.85
CA LYS A 117 18.41 -6.61 1.07
C LYS A 117 18.33 -5.83 -0.24
N GLU A 118 19.38 -5.87 -1.06
CA GLU A 118 19.43 -5.13 -2.33
C GLU A 118 18.35 -5.60 -3.31
N ARG A 119 18.17 -6.92 -3.44
CA ARG A 119 17.15 -7.50 -4.31
C ARG A 119 15.74 -7.17 -3.84
N ALA A 120 15.49 -7.18 -2.52
CA ALA A 120 14.22 -6.79 -1.92
C ALA A 120 13.90 -5.31 -2.16
N LEU A 121 14.87 -4.42 -1.99
CA LEU A 121 14.71 -2.98 -2.24
C LEU A 121 14.47 -2.69 -3.73
N SER A 122 15.20 -3.35 -4.62
CA SER A 122 15.01 -3.23 -6.07
C SER A 122 13.60 -3.67 -6.50
N ALA A 123 13.10 -4.78 -5.93
CA ALA A 123 11.75 -5.27 -6.18
C ALA A 123 10.68 -4.31 -5.64
N LEU A 124 10.89 -3.74 -4.46
CA LEU A 124 10.02 -2.73 -3.88
C LEU A 124 10.02 -1.44 -4.71
N TYR A 125 11.20 -0.99 -5.18
CA TYR A 125 11.36 0.19 -6.01
C TYR A 125 10.49 0.15 -7.27
N GLN A 126 10.53 -0.95 -8.03
CA GLN A 126 9.71 -1.09 -9.23
C GLN A 126 8.21 -0.96 -8.91
N ARG A 127 7.75 -1.60 -7.83
CA ARG A 127 6.34 -1.53 -7.42
C ARG A 127 5.92 -0.13 -6.96
N VAL A 128 6.78 0.53 -6.19
CA VAL A 128 6.53 1.90 -5.73
C VAL A 128 6.51 2.84 -6.94
N TYR A 129 7.48 2.73 -7.85
CA TYR A 129 7.53 3.53 -9.07
C TYR A 129 6.25 3.40 -9.90
N ASP A 130 5.81 2.16 -10.16
CA ASP A 130 4.55 1.91 -10.86
C ASP A 130 3.35 2.52 -10.14
N THR A 131 3.35 2.48 -8.80
CA THR A 131 2.28 3.06 -7.98
C THR A 131 2.28 4.59 -8.05
N VAL A 132 3.45 5.24 -8.02
CA VAL A 132 3.59 6.70 -8.12
C VAL A 132 3.27 7.21 -9.52
N CYS A 133 3.69 6.50 -10.56
CA CYS A 133 3.30 6.80 -11.95
C CYS A 133 1.78 6.79 -12.10
N ARG A 134 1.12 5.74 -11.61
CA ARG A 134 -0.35 5.65 -11.61
C ARG A 134 -1.00 6.77 -10.80
N LEU A 135 -0.43 7.16 -9.67
CA LEU A 135 -0.93 8.28 -8.86
C LEU A 135 -0.96 9.60 -9.65
N LYS A 136 0.03 9.86 -10.50
CA LYS A 136 0.09 11.06 -11.33
C LYS A 136 -1.04 11.12 -12.37
N GLU A 137 -1.45 9.97 -12.90
CA GLU A 137 -2.56 9.86 -13.86
C GLU A 137 -3.92 10.27 -13.26
N TYR A 138 -4.10 10.15 -11.94
CA TYR A 138 -5.32 10.59 -11.24
C TYR A 138 -5.39 12.11 -10.99
N GLY A 139 -4.54 12.92 -11.62
CA GLY A 139 -4.54 14.39 -11.47
C GLY A 139 -4.03 14.87 -10.11
N THR A 140 -3.30 14.01 -9.41
CA THR A 140 -2.78 14.32 -8.07
C THR A 140 -1.57 15.24 -8.18
N ALA A 141 -1.34 16.08 -7.16
CA ALA A 141 -0.10 16.86 -7.00
C ALA A 141 1.07 15.93 -6.65
N ALA A 142 1.30 14.91 -7.47
CA ALA A 142 2.43 14.01 -7.37
C ALA A 142 3.73 14.84 -7.40
N PRO A 143 4.79 14.37 -6.74
CA PRO A 143 6.09 15.03 -6.77
C PRO A 143 6.51 15.31 -8.20
N ALA A 144 7.08 16.50 -8.45
CA ALA A 144 7.51 16.92 -9.79
C ALA A 144 8.44 15.88 -10.44
N ASP A 145 9.21 15.15 -9.62
CA ASP A 145 10.04 14.02 -10.02
C ASP A 145 9.52 12.69 -9.41
N THR A 146 8.83 11.91 -10.25
CA THR A 146 8.30 10.58 -9.93
C THR A 146 9.39 9.57 -9.56
N ARG A 147 10.55 9.66 -10.22
CA ARG A 147 11.66 8.75 -9.99
C ARG A 147 12.29 9.01 -8.64
N ALA A 148 12.59 10.27 -8.33
CA ALA A 148 13.14 10.65 -7.03
C ALA A 148 12.18 10.28 -5.87
N ALA A 149 10.87 10.45 -6.07
CA ALA A 149 9.88 10.01 -5.10
C ALA A 149 9.93 8.48 -4.88
N ALA A 150 9.96 7.69 -5.96
CA ALA A 150 10.03 6.25 -5.85
C ALA A 150 11.35 5.76 -5.22
N GLU A 151 12.48 6.39 -5.56
CA GLU A 151 13.79 6.11 -4.96
C GLU A 151 13.76 6.40 -3.45
N PHE A 152 13.26 7.57 -3.05
CA PHE A 152 13.13 7.94 -1.63
C PHE A 152 12.22 6.98 -0.85
N LEU A 153 11.07 6.62 -1.44
CA LEU A 153 10.12 5.72 -0.83
C LEU A 153 10.68 4.29 -0.70
N ALA A 154 11.30 3.74 -1.74
CA ALA A 154 11.82 2.38 -1.71
C ALA A 154 13.11 2.27 -0.88
N TYR A 155 14.11 3.11 -1.15
CA TYR A 155 15.42 3.04 -0.51
C TYR A 155 15.51 3.81 0.81
N GLY A 156 14.57 4.71 1.10
CA GLY A 156 14.40 5.32 2.42
C GLY A 156 13.56 4.44 3.32
N ILE A 157 12.25 4.32 3.02
CA ILE A 157 11.31 3.61 3.88
C ILE A 157 11.52 2.09 3.83
N GLY A 158 11.69 1.51 2.65
CA GLY A 158 11.98 0.07 2.53
C GLY A 158 13.25 -0.31 3.27
N ASN A 159 14.30 0.50 3.19
CA ASN A 159 15.54 0.26 3.93
C ASN A 159 15.35 0.37 5.44
N ALA A 160 14.56 1.33 5.92
CA ALA A 160 14.21 1.43 7.35
C ALA A 160 13.49 0.17 7.85
N ILE A 161 12.56 -0.38 7.06
CA ILE A 161 11.84 -1.63 7.36
C ILE A 161 12.81 -2.83 7.44
N LEU A 162 13.85 -2.85 6.62
CA LEU A 162 14.87 -3.92 6.60
C LEU A 162 15.98 -3.73 7.66
N ALA A 163 16.25 -2.50 8.08
CA ALA A 163 17.40 -2.16 8.93
C ALA A 163 17.18 -2.46 10.43
N LYS A 164 15.94 -2.42 10.93
CA LYS A 164 15.60 -2.66 12.34
C LYS A 164 14.40 -3.60 12.46
N ASP A 165 14.20 -4.20 13.64
CA ASP A 165 12.92 -4.79 14.03
C ASP A 165 11.88 -3.68 14.17
N VAL A 166 11.38 -3.24 13.02
CA VAL A 166 10.29 -2.30 12.92
C VAL A 166 9.03 -3.05 13.34
N THR A 167 8.63 -2.89 14.60
CA THR A 167 7.33 -3.35 15.11
C THR A 167 6.20 -2.59 14.41
N GLY A 168 4.99 -3.17 14.43
CA GLY A 168 3.86 -2.75 13.59
C GLY A 168 3.51 -1.26 13.63
N GLU A 169 3.73 -0.60 14.77
CA GLU A 169 3.45 0.83 14.95
C GLU A 169 4.42 1.73 14.17
N TYR A 170 5.72 1.39 14.16
CA TYR A 170 6.72 2.15 13.40
C TYR A 170 6.61 1.87 11.88
N ALA A 171 6.12 0.69 11.48
CA ALA A 171 5.80 0.38 10.08
C ALA A 171 4.62 1.23 9.56
N SER A 172 3.58 1.43 10.39
CA SER A 172 2.47 2.34 10.04
C SER A 172 2.91 3.80 9.94
N VAL A 173 3.83 4.25 10.81
CA VAL A 173 4.42 5.60 10.73
C VAL A 173 5.19 5.78 9.42
N LEU A 174 6.05 4.80 9.07
CA LEU A 174 6.80 4.81 7.81
C LEU A 174 5.88 4.79 6.59
N ALA A 175 4.81 4.01 6.60
CA ALA A 175 3.80 4.01 5.53
C ALA A 175 3.04 5.35 5.45
N GLY A 176 2.84 6.04 6.59
CA GLY A 176 2.29 7.40 6.61
C GLY A 176 3.24 8.47 6.09
N CYS A 177 4.54 8.31 6.32
CA CYS A 177 5.56 9.13 5.66
C CYS A 177 5.52 8.95 4.14
N ALA A 178 5.26 7.74 3.63
CA ALA A 178 5.13 7.51 2.19
C ALA A 178 3.97 8.29 1.57
N ALA A 179 2.81 8.29 2.23
CA ALA A 179 1.64 9.05 1.81
C ALA A 179 1.86 10.58 1.93
N ALA A 180 2.67 11.02 2.90
CA ALA A 180 3.04 12.43 3.06
C ALA A 180 4.01 12.93 1.97
N VAL A 181 4.94 12.09 1.52
CA VAL A 181 5.89 12.40 0.42
C VAL A 181 5.17 12.69 -0.90
N LEU A 182 4.03 12.03 -1.13
CA LEU A 182 3.26 12.17 -2.36
C LEU A 182 2.22 13.29 -2.34
N LEU A 183 2.00 13.92 -1.18
CA LEU A 183 1.04 15.00 -0.99
C LEU A 183 1.73 16.13 -0.22
N PRO A 184 2.38 17.08 -0.92
CA PRO A 184 3.08 18.18 -0.26
C PRO A 184 2.11 18.96 0.62
N CYS A 185 2.29 18.84 1.94
CA CYS A 185 1.56 19.59 2.95
C CYS A 185 2.54 20.46 3.72
N GLY A 186 2.76 21.69 3.23
CA GLY A 186 3.26 22.85 3.99
C GLY A 186 4.17 22.58 5.20
N GLY A 187 5.23 21.78 5.04
CA GLY A 187 6.31 21.66 6.03
C GLY A 187 6.04 20.86 7.32
N GLN A 188 4.87 20.23 7.51
CA GLN A 188 4.64 19.34 8.66
C GLN A 188 4.41 17.89 8.22
N MET A 189 5.42 17.04 8.44
CA MET A 189 5.32 15.58 8.32
C MET A 189 4.38 15.06 9.41
N CYS A 190 3.15 14.72 9.07
CA CYS A 190 2.30 13.92 9.95
C CYS A 190 1.66 12.77 9.17
N ALA A 191 1.74 11.57 9.77
CA ALA A 191 1.26 10.29 9.25
C ALA A 191 -0.28 10.18 9.28
N PHE A 192 -0.97 11.09 8.61
CA PHE A 192 -2.43 11.13 8.55
C PHE A 192 -2.94 10.31 7.36
N VAL A 193 -2.82 8.98 7.45
CA VAL A 193 -3.24 8.04 6.42
C VAL A 193 -4.73 7.71 6.58
N PRO A 194 -5.56 7.93 5.54
CA PRO A 194 -6.94 7.44 5.55
C PRO A 194 -6.99 5.91 5.65
N PHE A 195 -7.86 5.39 6.51
CA PHE A 195 -8.17 3.97 6.60
C PHE A 195 -9.69 3.76 6.56
N LEU A 196 -10.13 2.60 6.06
CA LEU A 196 -11.53 2.21 6.16
C LEU A 196 -11.86 1.88 7.61
N ALA A 197 -12.82 2.60 8.18
CA ALA A 197 -13.22 2.41 9.57
C ALA A 197 -13.78 1.00 9.79
N SER A 198 -13.44 0.41 10.94
CA SER A 198 -13.92 -0.91 11.37
C SER A 198 -14.91 -0.86 12.53
N SER A 199 -15.04 0.28 13.19
CA SER A 199 -16.02 0.55 14.25
C SER A 199 -16.61 1.95 14.05
N ALA A 200 -17.75 2.23 14.66
CA ALA A 200 -18.36 3.56 14.69
C ALA A 200 -17.97 4.38 15.93
N GLU A 201 -17.02 3.89 16.73
CA GLU A 201 -16.53 4.57 17.92
C GLU A 201 -15.66 5.79 17.55
N GLY A 202 -15.77 6.87 18.32
CA GLY A 202 -14.92 8.06 18.16
C GLY A 202 -15.35 9.06 17.07
N PHE A 203 -16.45 8.83 16.35
CA PHE A 203 -16.96 9.76 15.33
C PHE A 203 -17.88 10.87 15.87
N GLY A 204 -18.29 10.80 17.14
CA GLY A 204 -19.23 11.75 17.74
C GLY A 204 -18.76 13.21 17.71
N GLU A 205 -17.47 13.46 17.92
CA GLU A 205 -16.88 14.81 17.83
C GLU A 205 -16.88 15.37 16.39
N LEU A 206 -16.78 14.50 15.39
CA LEU A 206 -16.70 14.87 13.97
C LEU A 206 -18.06 15.11 13.34
N PHE A 207 -19.08 14.37 13.78
CA PHE A 207 -20.44 14.50 13.28
C PHE A 207 -21.44 14.74 14.43
N PRO A 208 -21.45 15.95 15.01
CA PRO A 208 -22.37 16.28 16.11
C PRO A 208 -23.84 16.08 15.74
N ALA A 209 -24.22 16.35 14.48
CA ALA A 209 -25.57 16.14 13.95
C ALA A 209 -25.95 14.66 13.77
N LEU A 210 -24.99 13.74 13.77
CA LEU A 210 -25.21 12.30 13.81
C LEU A 210 -25.21 11.75 15.25
N GLY A 211 -24.83 12.57 16.24
CA GLY A 211 -24.74 12.21 17.66
C GLY A 211 -25.91 12.66 18.54
N SER A 212 -26.97 13.26 17.99
CA SER A 212 -28.18 13.57 18.77
C SER A 212 -29.13 12.38 18.78
N THR A 213 -29.14 11.66 19.91
CA THR A 213 -30.14 10.69 20.41
C THR A 213 -30.64 9.60 19.44
N ASP A 214 -30.20 8.38 19.74
CA ASP A 214 -30.85 7.07 19.53
C ASP A 214 -31.23 6.60 18.12
N GLY A 215 -31.06 7.41 17.06
CA GLY A 215 -31.39 7.00 15.68
C GLY A 215 -30.25 7.07 14.64
N ASN A 216 -29.18 7.84 14.89
CA ASN A 216 -28.15 8.13 13.87
C ASN A 216 -26.78 7.48 14.13
N CYS A 217 -26.49 6.98 15.34
CA CYS A 217 -25.36 6.09 15.57
C CYS A 217 -25.47 4.81 14.73
N ASP A 218 -26.71 4.35 14.48
CA ASP A 218 -27.02 3.26 13.57
C ASP A 218 -26.65 3.60 12.13
N ALA A 219 -26.85 4.85 11.69
CA ALA A 219 -26.53 5.26 10.32
C ALA A 219 -25.02 5.19 10.03
N ILE A 220 -24.16 5.68 10.92
CA ILE A 220 -22.70 5.53 10.75
C ILE A 220 -22.32 4.05 10.87
N SER A 221 -22.88 3.33 11.84
CA SER A 221 -22.56 1.91 12.04
C SER A 221 -22.90 1.06 10.82
N LEU A 222 -24.03 1.32 10.16
CA LEU A 222 -24.42 0.70 8.89
C LEU A 222 -23.42 1.03 7.77
N ARG A 223 -22.92 2.27 7.73
CA ARG A 223 -21.94 2.70 6.72
C ARG A 223 -20.56 2.14 6.97
N VAL A 224 -20.16 1.99 8.23
CA VAL A 224 -18.93 1.29 8.63
C VAL A 224 -19.03 -0.18 8.22
N ALA A 225 -20.17 -0.85 8.52
CA ALA A 225 -20.42 -2.22 8.11
C ALA A 225 -20.41 -2.39 6.57
N ALA A 226 -20.90 -1.40 5.83
CA ALA A 226 -20.85 -1.36 4.37
C ALA A 226 -19.47 -0.99 3.79
N ARG A 227 -18.46 -0.72 4.62
CA ARG A 227 -17.11 -0.25 4.20
C ARG A 227 -17.18 1.04 3.36
N GLU A 228 -17.95 1.99 3.87
CA GLU A 228 -18.31 3.27 3.23
C GLU A 228 -17.88 4.49 4.07
N VAL A 229 -16.92 4.29 4.98
CA VAL A 229 -16.37 5.34 5.86
C VAL A 229 -14.86 5.27 5.85
N PHE A 230 -14.22 6.35 5.39
CA PHE A 230 -12.80 6.59 5.60
C PHE A 230 -12.58 7.47 6.83
N ALA A 231 -11.55 7.17 7.59
CA ALA A 231 -11.17 7.90 8.78
C ALA A 231 -9.66 8.15 8.81
N VAL A 232 -9.27 9.20 9.52
CA VAL A 232 -7.89 9.56 9.83
C VAL A 232 -7.81 9.79 11.33
N GLY A 233 -6.84 9.15 11.98
CA GLY A 233 -6.57 9.32 13.41
C GLY A 233 -5.15 9.82 13.67
N ASN A 234 -4.93 10.35 14.87
CA ASN A 234 -3.61 10.76 15.37
C ASN A 234 -2.97 9.74 16.35
N GLY A 235 -3.58 8.55 16.50
CA GLY A 235 -3.19 7.52 17.47
C GLY A 235 -4.05 7.52 18.74
N GLU A 236 -4.58 8.68 19.14
CA GLU A 236 -5.43 8.83 20.33
C GLU A 236 -6.91 8.93 19.99
N LYS A 237 -7.24 9.64 18.90
CA LYS A 237 -8.62 9.82 18.44
C LYS A 237 -8.74 9.99 16.94
N ILE A 238 -9.97 9.90 16.44
CA ILE A 238 -10.29 10.20 15.03
C ILE A 238 -10.35 11.73 14.86
N ILE A 239 -9.54 12.24 13.94
CA ILE A 239 -9.38 13.68 13.68
C ILE A 239 -10.02 14.13 12.36
N GLY A 240 -10.39 13.18 11.49
CA GLY A 240 -11.14 13.45 10.28
C GLY A 240 -11.80 12.20 9.72
N ALA A 241 -12.91 12.38 9.02
CA ALA A 241 -13.68 11.30 8.45
C ALA A 241 -14.44 11.74 7.19
N ALA A 242 -14.60 10.80 6.25
CA ALA A 242 -15.44 10.96 5.08
C ALA A 242 -16.35 9.74 4.90
N VAL A 243 -17.62 10.00 4.61
CA VAL A 243 -18.66 8.99 4.39
C VAL A 243 -19.11 9.11 2.95
N PHE A 244 -19.13 7.99 2.21
CA PHE A 244 -19.42 7.98 0.77
C PHE A 244 -20.31 6.80 0.39
N SER A 245 -21.18 6.96 -0.60
CA SER A 245 -22.06 5.90 -1.07
C SER A 245 -21.57 5.34 -2.40
N ARG A 246 -21.30 4.04 -2.46
CA ARG A 246 -20.99 3.33 -3.71
C ARG A 246 -22.21 3.28 -4.61
N VAL A 247 -23.38 3.07 -4.03
CA VAL A 247 -24.66 2.95 -4.76
C VAL A 247 -25.05 4.29 -5.37
N ARG A 248 -25.01 5.38 -4.60
CA ARG A 248 -25.38 6.72 -5.09
C ARG A 248 -24.26 7.44 -5.82
N LYS A 249 -23.02 6.93 -5.74
CA LYS A 249 -21.81 7.60 -6.25
C LYS A 249 -21.69 9.01 -5.70
N SER A 250 -21.72 9.11 -4.37
CA SER A 250 -21.77 10.39 -3.67
C SER A 250 -20.83 10.45 -2.48
N VAL A 251 -20.26 11.63 -2.23
CA VAL A 251 -19.62 12.02 -0.97
C VAL A 251 -20.70 12.61 -0.10
N ASP A 252 -21.14 11.84 0.89
CA ASP A 252 -22.30 12.20 1.73
C ASP A 252 -21.88 13.11 2.88
N TYR A 253 -20.74 12.82 3.52
CA TYR A 253 -20.22 13.64 4.62
C TYR A 253 -18.70 13.73 4.56
N LEU A 254 -18.17 14.90 4.89
CA LEU A 254 -16.74 15.15 5.09
C LEU A 254 -16.57 16.05 6.31
N ALA A 255 -15.79 15.60 7.30
CA ALA A 255 -15.49 16.35 8.50
C ALA A 255 -14.01 16.21 8.88
N VAL A 256 -13.41 17.32 9.29
CA VAL A 256 -12.06 17.38 9.88
C VAL A 256 -12.13 18.33 11.06
N LEU A 257 -11.57 17.91 12.20
CA LEU A 257 -11.51 18.73 13.41
C LEU A 257 -10.83 20.08 13.10
N PRO A 258 -11.35 21.22 13.63
CA PRO A 258 -10.89 22.56 13.27
C PRO A 258 -9.37 22.75 13.28
N GLU A 259 -8.72 22.19 14.29
CA GLU A 259 -7.28 22.27 14.56
C GLU A 259 -6.43 21.62 13.44
N TYR A 260 -7.00 20.66 12.71
CA TYR A 260 -6.29 19.84 11.72
C TYR A 260 -6.66 20.18 10.26
N ARG A 261 -7.55 21.16 10.02
CA ARG A 261 -8.07 21.48 8.68
C ARG A 261 -6.99 21.93 7.68
N ARG A 262 -5.91 22.55 8.17
CA ARG A 262 -4.80 23.06 7.34
C ARG A 262 -3.74 22.00 6.98
N LEU A 263 -3.93 20.76 7.42
CA LEU A 263 -2.95 19.68 7.26
C LEU A 263 -3.24 18.77 6.04
N GLY A 264 -4.17 19.16 5.17
CA GLY A 264 -4.52 18.40 3.95
C GLY A 264 -5.32 17.12 4.20
N ILE A 265 -5.86 16.91 5.41
CA ILE A 265 -6.61 15.69 5.78
C ILE A 265 -7.86 15.52 4.92
N GLY A 266 -8.62 16.60 4.69
CA GLY A 266 -9.82 16.53 3.87
C GLY A 266 -9.53 16.09 2.44
N THR A 267 -8.47 16.64 1.83
CA THR A 267 -8.01 16.25 0.50
C THR A 267 -7.66 14.76 0.47
N ARG A 268 -6.93 14.25 1.48
CA ARG A 268 -6.60 12.81 1.57
C ARG A 268 -7.83 11.92 1.67
N LEU A 269 -8.80 12.31 2.50
CA LEU A 269 -10.04 11.55 2.68
C LEU A 269 -10.85 11.48 1.38
N VAL A 270 -11.03 12.62 0.69
CA VAL A 270 -11.75 12.66 -0.58
C VAL A 270 -10.98 11.91 -1.67
N ALA A 271 -9.67 12.06 -1.72
CA ALA A 271 -8.87 11.36 -2.72
C ALA A 271 -8.81 9.84 -2.47
N ALA A 272 -8.88 9.39 -1.22
CA ALA A 272 -9.02 7.98 -0.87
C ALA A 272 -10.39 7.43 -1.32
N LEU A 273 -11.50 8.08 -0.96
CA LEU A 273 -12.83 7.60 -1.35
C LEU A 273 -13.06 7.66 -2.86
N LEU A 274 -12.45 8.61 -3.59
CA LEU A 274 -12.57 8.68 -5.04
C LEU A 274 -12.04 7.41 -5.73
N GLY A 275 -11.07 6.76 -5.10
CA GLY A 275 -10.57 5.50 -5.57
C GLY A 275 -11.59 4.37 -5.55
N GLU A 276 -12.60 4.44 -4.68
CA GLU A 276 -13.58 3.37 -4.53
C GLU A 276 -14.61 3.29 -5.67
N PHE A 277 -14.56 4.24 -6.61
CA PHE A 277 -15.41 4.33 -7.80
C PHE A 277 -14.70 3.84 -9.06
N SER A 278 -15.46 3.43 -10.07
CA SER A 278 -14.92 2.90 -11.32
C SER A 278 -14.67 4.00 -12.35
N PRO A 279 -13.73 3.82 -13.30
CA PRO A 279 -13.61 4.71 -14.47
C PRO A 279 -14.96 4.92 -15.16
N GLY A 280 -15.25 6.16 -15.52
CA GLY A 280 -16.54 6.56 -16.11
C GLY A 280 -17.63 6.89 -15.10
N ASP A 281 -17.47 6.54 -13.82
CA ASP A 281 -18.42 6.94 -12.77
C ASP A 281 -18.45 8.45 -12.61
N THR A 282 -19.64 9.01 -12.38
CA THR A 282 -19.78 10.41 -11.98
C THR A 282 -20.04 10.47 -10.50
N VAL A 283 -19.07 10.99 -9.75
CA VAL A 283 -19.14 11.17 -8.31
C VAL A 283 -19.66 12.57 -7.99
N THR A 284 -20.60 12.64 -7.06
CA THR A 284 -21.24 13.89 -6.63
C THR A 284 -20.85 14.23 -5.20
N ALA A 285 -20.64 15.51 -4.90
CA ALA A 285 -20.45 16.01 -3.54
C ALA A 285 -21.39 17.20 -3.32
N ALA A 286 -22.19 17.14 -2.27
CA ALA A 286 -23.17 18.17 -1.96
C ALA A 286 -22.92 18.76 -0.57
N PHE A 287 -22.89 20.09 -0.48
CA PHE A 287 -22.69 20.79 0.79
C PHE A 287 -23.38 22.15 0.80
N GLY A 288 -23.73 22.65 2.00
CA GLY A 288 -24.39 23.95 2.15
C GLY A 288 -23.48 25.13 1.78
N GLU A 289 -24.08 26.27 1.40
CA GLU A 289 -23.38 27.47 0.90
C GLU A 289 -22.28 28.01 1.82
N ASN A 290 -22.42 27.88 3.14
CA ASN A 290 -21.44 28.39 4.13
C ASN A 290 -20.16 27.52 4.26
N ARG A 291 -19.77 26.79 3.21
CA ARG A 291 -18.59 25.91 3.19
C ARG A 291 -17.65 26.20 2.02
N GLU A 292 -17.22 27.45 1.88
CA GLU A 292 -16.24 27.87 0.86
C GLU A 292 -14.97 27.01 0.87
N HIS A 293 -14.49 26.61 2.04
CA HIS A 293 -13.36 25.69 2.18
C HIS A 293 -13.60 24.30 1.56
N ALA A 294 -14.83 23.81 1.57
CA ALA A 294 -15.18 22.55 0.92
C ALA A 294 -15.18 22.71 -0.61
N ALA A 295 -15.74 23.81 -1.13
CA ALA A 295 -15.73 24.11 -2.56
C ALA A 295 -14.30 24.20 -3.11
N ALA A 296 -13.41 24.93 -2.43
CA ALA A 296 -12.00 25.02 -2.82
C ALA A 296 -11.28 23.66 -2.79
N LEU A 297 -11.57 22.81 -1.79
CA LEU A 297 -11.03 21.47 -1.69
C LEU A 297 -11.46 20.58 -2.86
N TYR A 298 -12.77 20.53 -3.15
CA TYR A 298 -13.30 19.72 -4.24
C TYR A 298 -12.83 20.23 -5.61
N ALA A 299 -12.80 21.56 -5.82
CA ALA A 299 -12.25 22.17 -7.03
C ALA A 299 -10.77 21.77 -7.24
N GLY A 300 -9.97 21.77 -6.18
CA GLY A 300 -8.56 21.34 -6.23
C GLY A 300 -8.37 19.85 -6.58
N LEU A 301 -9.42 19.03 -6.43
CA LEU A 301 -9.45 17.62 -6.82
C LEU A 301 -10.09 17.40 -8.20
N GLY A 302 -10.38 18.47 -8.94
CA GLY A 302 -10.95 18.41 -10.28
C GLY A 302 -12.47 18.32 -10.33
N PHE A 303 -13.18 18.47 -9.21
CA PHE A 303 -14.63 18.58 -9.25
C PHE A 303 -15.05 19.90 -9.89
N THR A 304 -16.13 19.85 -10.65
CA THR A 304 -16.75 20.99 -11.31
C THR A 304 -18.06 21.35 -10.63
N GLU A 305 -18.30 22.64 -10.41
CA GLU A 305 -19.54 23.13 -9.79
C GLU A 305 -20.72 22.90 -10.73
N SER A 306 -21.79 22.34 -10.18
CA SER A 306 -23.11 22.25 -10.81
C SER A 306 -24.13 22.80 -9.81
N ARG A 307 -24.84 23.87 -10.15
CA ARG A 307 -25.85 24.42 -9.24
C ARG A 307 -27.08 23.53 -9.24
N ALA A 308 -27.46 23.06 -8.05
CA ALA A 308 -28.69 22.30 -7.82
C ALA A 308 -29.47 22.90 -6.64
N THR A 309 -30.79 22.80 -6.69
CA THR A 309 -31.67 23.25 -5.61
C THR A 309 -32.01 22.06 -4.72
N ALA A 310 -31.89 22.20 -3.39
CA ALA A 310 -32.32 21.14 -2.48
C ALA A 310 -33.83 20.86 -2.62
N PRO A 311 -34.31 19.65 -2.27
CA PRO A 311 -35.75 19.34 -2.22
C PRO A 311 -36.58 20.28 -1.32
N PHE A 312 -35.92 21.07 -0.46
CA PHE A 312 -36.54 21.99 0.50
C PHE A 312 -36.17 23.47 0.28
N GLY A 313 -35.64 23.83 -0.90
CA GLY A 313 -35.42 25.23 -1.27
C GLY A 313 -34.20 25.92 -0.65
N SER A 314 -33.43 25.24 0.20
CA SER A 314 -32.11 25.74 0.61
C SER A 314 -31.11 25.61 -0.55
N PRO A 315 -30.29 26.63 -0.80
CA PRO A 315 -29.25 26.53 -1.80
C PRO A 315 -28.17 25.54 -1.33
N ILE A 316 -27.81 24.61 -2.20
CA ILE A 316 -26.75 23.62 -1.99
C ILE A 316 -25.76 23.78 -3.14
N ILE A 317 -24.48 23.78 -2.81
CA ILE A 317 -23.43 23.66 -3.81
C ILE A 317 -23.28 22.17 -4.09
N CYS A 318 -23.60 21.77 -5.32
CA CYS A 318 -23.30 20.43 -5.82
C CYS A 318 -22.05 20.53 -6.69
N MET A 319 -21.13 19.59 -6.51
CA MET A 319 -19.96 19.47 -7.36
C MET A 319 -19.87 18.05 -7.90
N THR A 320 -19.44 17.92 -9.15
CA THR A 320 -19.37 16.63 -9.83
C THR A 320 -17.98 16.39 -10.40
N LEU A 321 -17.52 15.16 -10.30
CA LEU A 321 -16.30 14.67 -10.92
C LEU A 321 -16.63 13.41 -11.71
N ARG A 322 -16.34 13.42 -13.01
CA ARG A 322 -16.30 12.18 -13.79
C ARG A 322 -14.95 11.52 -13.57
N ILE A 323 -14.96 10.31 -13.04
CA ILE A 323 -13.74 9.50 -12.93
C ILE A 323 -13.25 9.26 -14.36
N PRO A 324 -12.02 9.68 -14.70
CA PRO A 324 -11.53 9.66 -16.07
C PRO A 324 -11.57 8.23 -16.64
N ASP A 325 -12.07 8.11 -17.87
CA ASP A 325 -12.04 6.87 -18.64
C ASP A 325 -10.58 6.56 -18.98
N ARG A 326 -10.10 5.42 -18.51
CA ARG A 326 -8.71 4.98 -18.69
C ARG A 326 -8.45 4.61 -20.15
N HIS A 327 -8.21 5.54 -21.05
CA HIS A 327 -7.51 5.29 -22.31
C HIS A 327 -6.97 6.60 -22.90
N GLY A 328 -5.65 6.63 -23.09
CA GLY A 328 -4.87 7.73 -23.67
C GLY A 328 -3.42 7.56 -23.31
#